data_AF-A0A350LUE8-F1
#
_entry.id   AF-A0A350LUE8-F1
#
_cell.length_a   1.000
_cell.length_b   1.000
_cell.length_c   1.000
_cell.angle_alpha   90.00
_cell.angle_beta   90.00
_cell.angle_gamma   90.00
#
_symmetry.space_group_name_H-M   'P 1'
#
loop_
_entity.id
_entity.type
_entity.pdbx_description
1 polymer ?
#
loop_
_entity_poly.entity_id
_entity_poly.type
_entity_poly.pdbx_seq_one_letter_code
_entity_poly.pdbx_strand_id
1 'polypeptide(L)' 'IPALRQVVCSAVHGGHPVPALSAGLAWYDSMRLGHGSANIIQAQRDMFGRHGFERLGRAGLHHGPWWD' A
#
# COMPACT_ATOMS: atom_id res chain seq x y z
N ILE A 1 3.65 17.42 6.78
CA ILE A 1 2.56 18.41 6.60
C ILE A 1 1.48 18.19 7.67
N PRO A 2 1.63 18.74 8.88
CA PRO A 2 0.68 18.53 9.97
C PRO A 2 -0.71 19.11 9.69
N ALA A 3 -0.79 20.31 9.08
CA ALA A 3 -2.04 20.99 8.82
C ALA A 3 -2.97 20.21 7.86
N LEU A 4 -2.42 19.65 6.77
CA LEU A 4 -3.20 18.84 5.84
C LEU A 4 -3.83 17.61 6.51
N ARG A 5 -3.10 16.96 7.44
CA ARG A 5 -3.65 15.84 8.21
C ARG A 5 -4.83 16.26 9.06
N GLN A 6 -4.72 17.37 9.77
CA GLN A 6 -5.82 17.89 10.60
C GLN A 6 -7.06 18.22 9.76
N VAL A 7 -6.88 18.87 8.61
CA VAL A 7 -7.98 19.17 7.69
C VAL A 7 -8.67 17.89 7.21
N VAL A 8 -7.91 16.89 6.75
CA VAL A 8 -8.48 15.61 6.30
C VAL A 8 -9.21 14.90 7.44
N CYS A 9 -8.61 14.83 8.64
CA CYS A 9 -9.26 14.22 9.80
C CYS A 9 -10.58 14.91 10.16
N SER A 10 -10.60 16.23 10.28
CA SER A 10 -11.82 16.98 10.62
C SER A 10 -12.90 16.84 9.54
N ALA A 11 -12.53 16.89 8.26
CA ALA A 11 -13.47 16.71 7.15
C ALA A 11 -14.12 15.33 7.17
N VAL A 12 -13.35 14.27 7.41
CA VAL A 12 -13.87 12.90 7.54
C VAL A 12 -14.81 12.76 8.72
N HIS A 13 -14.47 13.30 9.90
CA HIS A 13 -15.36 13.28 11.07
C HIS A 13 -16.67 14.05 10.82
N GLY A 14 -16.62 15.15 10.06
CA GLY A 14 -17.78 15.94 9.67
C GLY A 14 -18.59 15.38 8.50
N GLY A 15 -18.17 14.26 7.90
CA GLY A 15 -18.84 13.70 6.72
C GLY A 15 -18.65 14.53 5.44
N HIS A 16 -17.66 15.42 5.38
CA HIS A 16 -17.37 16.23 4.21
C HIS A 16 -16.45 15.49 3.22
N PRO A 17 -16.83 15.34 1.95
CA PRO A 17 -15.98 14.70 0.96
C PRO A 17 -14.80 15.60 0.60
N VAL A 18 -13.58 15.11 0.84
CA VAL A 18 -12.32 15.81 0.51
C VAL A 18 -11.38 14.93 -0.32
N PRO A 19 -11.79 14.47 -1.52
CA PRO A 19 -11.07 13.46 -2.28
C PRO A 19 -9.66 13.92 -2.70
N ALA A 20 -9.51 15.16 -3.17
CA ALA A 20 -8.21 15.69 -3.60
C ALA A 20 -7.21 15.80 -2.43
N LEU A 21 -7.67 16.30 -1.27
CA LEU A 21 -6.82 16.45 -0.08
C LEU A 21 -6.42 15.08 0.49
N SER A 22 -7.35 14.13 0.53
CA SER A 22 -7.10 12.76 1.01
C SER A 22 -6.11 12.03 0.09
N ALA A 23 -6.31 12.12 -1.22
CA ALA A 23 -5.43 11.51 -2.22
C ALA A 23 -4.02 12.12 -2.17
N GLY A 24 -3.91 13.46 -2.07
CA GLY A 24 -2.63 14.14 -1.96
C GLY A 24 -1.86 13.72 -0.71
N LEU A 25 -2.55 13.60 0.43
CA LEU A 25 -1.93 13.12 1.68
C LEU A 25 -1.48 11.65 1.55
N ALA A 26 -2.31 10.78 0.99
CA ALA A 26 -1.98 9.37 0.79
C ALA A 26 -0.79 9.18 -0.16
N TRP A 27 -0.72 9.96 -1.25
CA TRP A 27 0.41 9.94 -2.18
C TRP A 27 1.71 10.36 -1.48
N TYR A 28 1.70 11.49 -0.76
CA TYR A 28 2.87 11.97 -0.03
C TYR A 28 3.37 10.94 0.98
N ASP A 29 2.46 10.28 1.69
CA ASP A 29 2.78 9.24 2.66
C ASP A 29 3.33 7.97 2.02
N SER A 30 2.82 7.60 0.84
CA SER A 30 3.29 6.43 0.10
C SER A 30 4.70 6.64 -0.47
N MET A 31 4.99 7.83 -0.99
CA MET A 31 6.29 8.14 -1.63
C MET A 31 7.46 8.16 -0.64
N ARG A 32 7.21 8.36 0.65
CA ARG A 32 8.25 8.39 1.70
C ARG A 32 8.41 7.07 2.44
N LEU A 33 7.62 6.05 2.11
CA LEU A 33 7.73 4.71 2.70
C LEU A 33 8.72 3.88 1.87
N GLY A 34 9.83 3.48 2.48
CA GLY A 34 10.80 2.59 1.82
C GLY A 34 10.24 1.20 1.52
N HIS A 35 9.25 0.74 2.31
CA HIS A 35 8.53 -0.51 2.09
C HIS A 35 7.03 -0.30 2.33
N GLY A 36 6.23 -0.50 1.29
CA GLY A 36 4.76 -0.46 1.38
C GLY A 36 4.14 -1.84 1.61
N SER A 37 2.81 -1.91 1.56
CA SER A 37 2.03 -3.15 1.73
C SER A 37 1.88 -3.97 0.43
N ALA A 38 2.56 -3.58 -0.65
CA ALA A 38 2.47 -4.27 -1.94
C ALA A 38 2.99 -5.72 -1.89
N ASN A 39 3.79 -6.07 -0.88
CA ASN A 39 4.19 -7.46 -0.61
C ASN A 39 2.98 -8.39 -0.39
N ILE A 40 1.90 -7.91 0.23
CA ILE A 40 0.68 -8.70 0.41
C ILE A 40 -0.06 -8.90 -0.93
N ILE A 41 -0.07 -7.87 -1.78
CA ILE A 41 -0.62 -7.98 -3.14
C ILE A 41 0.17 -9.03 -3.94
N GLN A 42 1.49 -9.01 -3.85
CA GLN A 42 2.35 -10.03 -4.48
C GLN A 42 2.05 -11.43 -3.96
N ALA A 43 1.90 -11.61 -2.65
CA ALA A 43 1.50 -12.89 -2.05
C ALA A 43 0.15 -13.39 -2.57
N GLN A 44 -0.86 -12.51 -2.63
CA GLN A 44 -2.18 -12.84 -3.16
C GLN A 44 -2.09 -13.28 -4.63
N ARG A 45 -1.42 -12.49 -5.48
CA ARG A 45 -1.22 -12.80 -6.90
C ARG A 45 -0.54 -14.15 -7.10
N ASP A 46 0.48 -14.43 -6.31
CA ASP A 46 1.18 -15.69 -6.42
C ASP A 46 0.32 -16.87 -5.94
N MET A 47 -0.47 -16.67 -4.88
CA MET A 47 -1.41 -17.65 -4.37
C MET A 47 -2.49 -17.97 -5.42
N PHE A 48 -3.31 -17.04 -5.87
CA PHE A 48 -4.40 -17.42 -6.79
C PHE A 48 -3.93 -17.76 -8.21
N GLY A 49 -2.76 -17.27 -8.64
CA GLY A 49 -2.40 -17.22 -10.06
C GLY A 49 -0.99 -17.67 -10.43
N ARG A 50 -0.18 -18.17 -9.48
CA ARG A 50 1.24 -18.55 -9.71
C ARG A 50 2.06 -17.44 -10.39
N HIS A 51 1.77 -16.18 -10.10
CA HIS A 51 2.43 -15.02 -10.70
C HIS A 51 3.89 -14.83 -10.25
N GLY A 52 4.31 -15.50 -9.18
CA GLY A 52 5.62 -15.35 -8.58
C GLY A 52 5.84 -14.01 -7.87
N PHE A 53 6.89 -13.94 -7.06
CA PHE A 53 7.33 -12.71 -6.40
C PHE A 53 8.85 -12.73 -6.13
N GLU A 54 9.43 -11.54 -5.98
CA GLU A 54 10.82 -11.36 -5.55
C GLU A 54 10.92 -11.33 -4.01
N ARG A 55 12.08 -11.75 -3.47
CA ARG A 55 12.35 -11.72 -2.03
C ARG A 55 13.53 -10.79 -1.75
N LEU A 56 13.42 -9.99 -0.70
CA LEU A 56 14.54 -9.15 -0.25
C LEU A 56 15.73 -10.05 0.11
N GLY A 57 16.91 -9.70 -0.43
CA GLY A 57 18.16 -10.42 -0.21
C GLY A 57 18.25 -11.79 -0.90
N ARG A 58 17.31 -12.16 -1.79
CA ARG A 58 17.40 -13.38 -2.60
C ARG A 58 17.10 -13.06 -4.06
N ALA A 59 18.04 -13.42 -4.94
CA ALA A 59 17.86 -13.24 -6.37
C ALA A 59 16.89 -14.28 -6.94
N GLY A 60 16.11 -13.85 -7.93
CA GLY A 60 15.23 -14.72 -8.71
C GLY A 60 13.74 -14.56 -8.36
N LEU A 61 12.92 -15.24 -9.18
CA LEU A 61 11.48 -15.32 -9.00
C LEU A 61 11.15 -16.51 -8.10
N HIS A 62 10.31 -16.29 -7.10
CA HIS A 62 9.90 -17.31 -6.15
C HIS A 62 8.40 -17.58 -6.23
N HIS A 63 8.01 -18.80 -5.92
CA HIS A 63 6.64 -19.20 -5.64
C HIS A 63 6.51 -19.57 -4.16
N GLY A 64 5.39 -19.21 -3.52
CA GLY A 64 5.09 -19.56 -2.14
C GLY A 64 4.54 -20.98 -2.00
N PRO A 65 4.75 -21.65 -0.85
CA PRO A 65 4.12 -22.93 -0.53
C PRO A 65 2.70 -22.68 -0.02
N TRP A 66 1.79 -22.28 -0.90
CA TRP A 66 0.45 -21.81 -0.49
C TRP A 66 -0.51 -22.96 -0.12
N TRP A 67 -0.42 -24.08 -0.85
CA TRP A 67 -1.25 -25.28 -0.69
C TRP A 67 -0.42 -26.56 -0.82
N ASP A 68 0.90 -26.43 -0.82
CA ASP A 68 1.85 -27.55 -0.71
C ASP A 68 2.03 -27.93 0.77
#